data_AF-A0A9D4C0A6-F1
#
_entry.id   AF-A0A9D4C0A6-F1
#
_cell.length_a   1.000
_cell.length_b   1.000
_cell.length_c   1.000
_cell.angle_alpha   90.00
_cell.angle_beta   90.00
_cell.angle_gamma   90.00
#
_symmetry.space_group_name_H-M   'P 1'
#
loop_
_entity.id
_entity.type
_entity.pdbx_description
1 polymer ?
#
loop_
_entity_poly.entity_id
_entity_poly.type
_entity_poly.pdbx_seq_one_letter_code
_entity_poly.pdbx_strand_id
1 'polypeptide(L)'
;MSAPRQLQCSVPQGSCLGSWLYLTYAGTLFDVIPPHISVYGFADDHTANIRFTPTPSMERKAIQDLQDCAITINNWLMEISS
;
A
#
# COMPACT_ATOMS: atom_id res chain seq x y z
N MET A 1 -4.76 7.24 16.96
CA MET A 1 -6.09 6.67 16.70
C MET A 1 -6.68 7.40 15.50
N SER A 2 -7.09 6.68 14.45
CA SER A 2 -7.79 7.30 13.31
C SER A 2 -9.16 7.81 13.76
N ALA A 3 -9.56 9.00 13.33
CA ALA A 3 -10.92 9.48 13.50
C ALA A 3 -11.87 8.67 12.59
N PRO A 4 -13.14 8.44 13.01
CA PRO A 4 -14.13 7.81 12.15
C PRO A 4 -14.39 8.71 10.93
N ARG A 5 -14.30 8.12 9.73
CA ARG A 5 -14.67 8.77 8.47
C ARG A 5 -16.02 8.24 8.00
N GLN A 6 -16.93 9.14 7.67
CA GLN A 6 -18.22 8.78 7.09
C GLN A 6 -18.02 8.39 5.62
N LEU A 7 -18.15 7.11 5.32
CA LEU A 7 -18.11 6.61 3.94
C LEU A 7 -19.44 6.91 3.25
N GLN A 8 -19.42 7.56 2.09
CA GLN A 8 -20.60 7.81 1.26
C GLN A 8 -21.06 6.53 0.53
N CYS A 9 -20.13 5.61 0.29
CA CYS A 9 -20.37 4.32 -0.34
C CYS A 9 -19.43 3.26 0.23
N SER A 10 -19.90 2.01 0.27
CA SER A 10 -19.11 0.84 0.63
C SER A 10 -19.64 -0.37 -0.11
N VAL A 11 -18.86 -1.47 -0.11
CA VAL A 11 -19.33 -2.74 -0.65
C VAL A 11 -19.95 -3.57 0.47
N PRO A 12 -21.13 -4.22 0.25
CA PRO A 12 -21.70 -5.14 1.23
C PRO A 12 -20.73 -6.27 1.59
N GLN A 13 -20.60 -6.56 2.88
CA GLN A 13 -19.79 -7.67 3.35
C GLN A 13 -20.34 -9.00 2.80
N GLY A 14 -19.45 -9.87 2.33
CA GLY A 14 -19.84 -11.14 1.68
C GLY A 14 -20.23 -11.02 0.21
N SER A 15 -20.13 -9.81 -0.38
CA SER A 15 -20.29 -9.63 -1.83
C SER A 15 -19.12 -10.27 -2.59
N CYS A 16 -19.43 -11.16 -3.54
CA CYS A 16 -18.45 -11.73 -4.46
C CYS A 16 -17.78 -10.66 -5.34
N LEU A 17 -18.49 -9.57 -5.65
CA LEU A 17 -17.96 -8.47 -6.45
C LEU A 17 -17.01 -7.57 -5.64
N GLY A 18 -17.12 -7.58 -4.30
CA GLY A 18 -16.29 -6.75 -3.43
C GLY A 18 -14.80 -7.05 -3.55
N SER A 19 -14.43 -8.33 -3.64
CA SER A 19 -13.04 -8.72 -3.85
C SER A 19 -12.49 -8.20 -5.18
N TRP A 20 -13.28 -8.25 -6.25
CA TRP A 20 -12.87 -7.73 -7.57
C TRP A 20 -12.71 -6.22 -7.60
N LEU A 21 -13.63 -5.49 -6.96
CA LEU A 21 -13.52 -4.03 -6.83
C LEU A 21 -12.30 -3.66 -5.99
N TYR A 22 -12.05 -4.38 -4.90
CA TYR A 22 -10.85 -4.20 -4.09
C TYR A 22 -9.57 -4.46 -4.89
N LEU A 23 -9.49 -5.56 -5.65
CA LEU A 23 -8.34 -5.89 -6.50
C LEU A 23 -8.08 -4.81 -7.55
N THR A 24 -9.14 -4.25 -8.14
CA THR A 24 -9.02 -3.15 -9.11
C THR A 24 -8.45 -1.89 -8.44
N TYR A 25 -8.92 -1.56 -7.24
CA TYR A 25 -8.42 -0.45 -6.44
C TYR A 25 -6.97 -0.66 -6.02
N ALA A 26 -6.67 -1.78 -5.36
CA ALA A 26 -5.33 -2.11 -4.90
C ALA A 26 -4.33 -2.27 -6.05
N GLY A 27 -4.79 -2.62 -7.26
CA GLY A 27 -3.95 -2.63 -8.46
C GLY A 27 -3.32 -1.27 -8.78
N THR A 28 -4.00 -0.16 -8.46
CA THR A 28 -3.44 1.20 -8.68
C THR A 28 -2.28 1.53 -7.74
N LEU A 29 -2.08 0.74 -6.67
CA LEU A 29 -0.91 0.86 -5.80
C LEU A 29 0.40 0.70 -6.59
N PHE A 30 0.42 -0.17 -7.61
CA PHE A 30 1.62 -0.40 -8.42
C PHE A 30 2.06 0.83 -9.23
N ASP A 31 1.18 1.81 -9.43
CA ASP A 31 1.52 3.06 -10.13
C ASP A 31 2.31 4.03 -9.24
N VAL A 32 2.21 3.91 -7.92
CA VAL A 32 2.86 4.81 -6.95
C VAL A 32 4.05 4.18 -6.24
N ILE A 33 4.18 2.86 -6.26
CA ILE A 33 5.28 2.15 -5.59
C ILE A 33 6.60 2.35 -6.36
N PRO A 34 7.70 2.71 -5.68
CA PRO A 34 9.00 2.81 -6.32
C PRO A 34 9.45 1.48 -6.95
N PRO A 35 10.04 1.48 -8.15
CA PRO A 35 10.33 0.25 -8.91
C PRO A 35 11.36 -0.68 -8.26
N HIS A 36 12.14 -0.18 -7.30
CA HIS A 36 13.13 -0.97 -6.55
C HIS A 36 12.52 -1.67 -5.31
N ILE A 37 11.24 -1.42 -5.01
CA ILE A 37 10.48 -2.06 -3.94
C ILE A 37 9.51 -3.05 -4.58
N SER A 38 9.53 -4.29 -4.12
CA SER A 38 8.57 -5.31 -4.52
C SER A 38 7.42 -5.34 -3.52
N VAL A 39 6.18 -5.29 -3.98
CA VAL A 39 4.99 -5.47 -3.14
C VAL A 39 4.34 -6.81 -3.47
N TYR A 40 4.06 -7.57 -2.41
CA TYR A 40 3.34 -8.84 -2.49
C TYR A 40 2.12 -8.74 -1.60
N GLY A 41 0.98 -9.26 -2.01
CA GLY A 41 -0.20 -9.22 -1.17
C GLY A 41 -1.29 -10.20 -1.58
N PHE A 42 -2.22 -10.41 -0.67
CA PHE A 42 -3.43 -11.19 -0.88
C PHE A 42 -4.60 -10.48 -0.20
N ALA A 43 -5.65 -10.18 -0.97
CA ALA A 43 -6.73 -9.31 -0.51
C ALA A 43 -6.14 -8.02 0.10
N ASP A 44 -6.53 -7.61 1.30
CA ASP A 44 -6.06 -6.40 1.95
C ASP A 44 -4.65 -6.48 2.55
N ASP A 45 -4.12 -7.68 2.78
CA ASP A 45 -2.80 -7.88 3.37
C ASP A 45 -1.69 -7.75 2.32
N HIS A 46 -0.86 -6.70 2.44
CA HIS A 46 0.29 -6.45 1.56
C HIS A 46 1.59 -6.29 2.35
N THR A 47 2.71 -6.71 1.74
CA THR A 47 4.07 -6.59 2.26
C THR A 47 4.98 -5.95 1.22
N ALA A 48 5.67 -4.88 1.61
CA ALA A 48 6.70 -4.24 0.81
C ALA A 48 8.08 -4.79 1.18
N ASN A 49 8.85 -5.22 0.19
CA ASN A 49 10.16 -5.83 0.33
C ASN A 49 11.19 -5.11 -0.54
N ILE A 50 12.38 -4.89 0.01
CA ILE A 50 13.53 -4.32 -0.71
C ILE A 50 14.72 -5.26 -0.60
N ARG A 51 15.45 -5.45 -1.71
CA ARG A 51 16.70 -6.22 -1.73
C ARG A 51 17.87 -5.25 -1.60
N PHE A 52 18.78 -5.54 -0.68
CA PHE A 52 19.97 -4.73 -0.44
C PHE A 52 21.17 -5.62 -0.08
N THR A 53 22.37 -5.08 -0.23
CA THR A 53 23.59 -5.74 0.24
C THR A 53 23.72 -5.51 1.76
N PRO A 54 23.98 -6.54 2.60
CA PRO A 54 23.94 -6.43 4.06
C PRO A 54 25.17 -5.68 4.62
N THR A 55 25.24 -4.40 4.33
CA THR A 55 26.23 -3.46 4.87
C THR A 55 25.49 -2.35 5.63
N PRO A 56 26.07 -1.76 6.68
CA PRO A 56 25.37 -0.77 7.50
C PRO A 56 24.86 0.45 6.73
N SER A 57 25.55 0.86 5.66
CA SER A 57 25.12 1.98 4.80
C SER A 57 23.92 1.60 3.93
N MET A 58 23.97 0.44 3.28
CA MET A 58 22.90 -0.05 2.43
C MET A 58 21.65 -0.43 3.22
N GLU A 59 21.82 -0.98 4.43
CA GLU A 59 20.71 -1.27 5.34
C GLU A 59 19.99 0.02 5.75
N ARG A 60 20.75 1.05 6.18
CA ARG A 60 20.16 2.36 6.51
C ARG A 60 19.41 2.96 5.33
N LYS A 61 19.99 2.87 4.12
CA LYS A 61 19.32 3.33 2.90
C LYS A 61 18.03 2.53 2.65
N ALA A 62 18.07 1.21 2.76
CA ALA A 62 16.91 0.36 2.54
C ALA A 62 15.78 0.63 3.53
N ILE A 63 16.12 0.91 4.80
CA ILE A 63 15.16 1.34 5.83
C ILE A 63 14.54 2.67 5.44
N GLN A 64 15.34 3.65 5.02
CA GLN A 64 14.84 4.95 4.58
C GLN A 64 13.92 4.81 3.35
N ASP A 65 14.32 4.04 2.34
CA ASP A 65 13.52 3.79 1.14
C ASP A 65 12.15 3.17 1.49
N LEU A 66 12.12 2.23 2.46
CA LEU A 66 10.86 1.65 2.96
C LEU A 66 9.99 2.65 3.73
N GLN A 67 10.60 3.54 4.52
CA GLN A 67 9.88 4.60 5.23
C GLN A 67 9.26 5.61 4.27
N ASP A 68 10.01 6.03 3.25
CA ASP A 68 9.52 6.94 2.21
C ASP A 68 8.40 6.30 1.38
N CYS A 69 8.53 4.99 1.11
CA CYS A 69 7.47 4.21 0.49
C CYS A 69 6.21 4.18 1.36
N ALA A 70 6.32 3.96 2.67
CA ALA A 70 5.17 3.99 3.57
C ALA A 70 4.46 5.35 3.58
N ILE A 71 5.19 6.46 3.48
CA ILE A 71 4.61 7.81 3.33
C ILE A 71 3.86 7.92 2.00
N THR A 72 4.44 7.43 0.91
CA THR A 72 3.82 7.43 -0.42
C THR A 72 2.51 6.64 -0.43
N ILE A 73 2.49 5.45 0.17
CA ILE A 73 1.28 4.62 0.30
C ILE A 73 0.21 5.34 1.14
N ASN A 74 0.61 5.96 2.26
CA ASN A 74 -0.33 6.72 3.08
C ASN A 74 -0.95 7.90 2.33
N ASN A 75 -0.17 8.62 1.53
CA ASN A 75 -0.69 9.72 0.71
C ASN A 75 -1.66 9.20 -0.35
N TRP A 76 -1.32 8.12 -1.05
CA TRP A 76 -2.20 7.47 -2.03
C TRP A 76 -3.53 7.00 -1.42
N LEU A 77 -3.49 6.39 -0.22
CA LEU A 77 -4.69 6.01 0.53
C LEU A 77 -5.58 7.23 0.84
N MET A 78 -4.98 8.39 1.07
CA MET A 78 -5.68 9.62 1.45
C MET A 78 -6.25 10.38 0.25
N GLU A 79 -5.55 10.43 -0.89
CA GLU A 79 -6.00 11.12 -2.11
C GLU A 79 -7.32 10.58 -2.65
N ILE A 80 -7.58 9.28 -2.51
CA ILE A 80 -8.82 8.64 -2.98
C ILE A 80 -9.99 8.85 -2.00
N SER A 81 -9.73 9.42 -0.82
CA SER A 81 -10.76 9.75 0.20
C SER A 81 -11.28 11.20 0.14
N SER A 82 -10.79 12.00 -0.80
CA SER A 82 -11.18 13.40 -1.07
C SER A 82 -11.99 13.52 -2.36
#